data_AF-A0A7D7VN00-F1
#
_entry.id   AF-A0A7D7VN00-F1
#
_cell.length_a   1.000
_cell.length_b   1.000
_cell.length_c   1.000
_cell.angle_alpha   90.00
_cell.angle_beta   90.00
_cell.angle_gamma   90.00
#
_symmetry.space_group_name_H-M   'P 1'
#
loop_
_entity.id
_entity.type
_entity.pdbx_description
1 polymer ?
#
loop_
_entity_poly.entity_id
_entity_poly.type
_entity_poly.pdbx_seq_one_letter_code
_entity_poly.pdbx_strand_id
1 'polypeptide(L)' 'MNYTLTFFDTYYQDIIWSKTDFENTTGASMEIEHNVKNHLVWFAFEQTAYKIAKEIGLEI' A
#
# COMPACT_ATOMS: atom_id res chain seq x y z
N MET A 1 8.61 -2.99 -20.71
CA MET A 1 7.82 -2.06 -19.87
C MET A 1 7.76 -2.65 -18.47
N ASN A 2 8.18 -1.91 -17.44
CA ASN A 2 8.14 -2.40 -16.05
C ASN A 2 6.77 -2.06 -15.47
N TYR A 3 5.86 -3.04 -15.46
CA TYR A 3 4.47 -2.86 -15.08
C TYR A 3 4.28 -2.25 -13.69
N THR A 4 5.12 -2.63 -12.73
CA THR A 4 5.11 -2.07 -11.37
C THR A 4 5.44 -0.58 -11.36
N LEU A 5 6.43 -0.14 -12.17
CA LEU A 5 6.77 1.28 -12.25
C LEU A 5 5.62 2.10 -12.84
N THR A 6 5.04 1.62 -13.95
CA THR A 6 3.89 2.28 -14.57
C THR A 6 2.68 2.32 -13.64
N PHE A 7 2.42 1.24 -12.90
CA PHE A 7 1.35 1.20 -11.91
C PHE A 7 1.60 2.19 -10.76
N PHE A 8 2.80 2.18 -10.20
CA PHE A 8 3.18 3.10 -9.14
C PHE A 8 3.01 4.57 -9.56
N ASP A 9 3.48 4.92 -10.76
CA ASP A 9 3.39 6.29 -11.25
C ASP A 9 1.91 6.70 -11.51
N THR A 10 1.08 5.75 -11.96
CA THR A 10 -0.36 5.99 -12.20
C THR A 10 -1.14 6.23 -10.91
N TYR A 11 -0.85 5.46 -9.87
CA TYR A 11 -1.60 5.44 -8.60
C TYR A 11 -0.81 6.05 -7.44
N TYR A 12 0.18 6.88 -7.74
CA TYR A 12 1.13 7.41 -6.76
C TYR A 12 0.45 8.03 -5.55
N GLN A 13 -0.55 8.90 -5.77
CA GLN A 13 -1.23 9.61 -4.67
C GLN A 13 -1.96 8.64 -3.75
N ASP A 14 -2.70 7.68 -4.30
CA ASP A 14 -3.46 6.69 -3.52
C ASP A 14 -2.53 5.80 -2.69
N ILE A 15 -1.40 5.39 -3.28
CA ILE A 15 -0.37 4.60 -2.61
C ILE A 15 0.24 5.38 -1.44
N ILE A 16 0.58 6.65 -1.63
CA ILE A 16 1.16 7.49 -0.57
C ILE A 16 0.14 7.78 0.52
N TRP A 17 -1.12 8.06 0.18
CA TRP A 17 -2.18 8.22 1.18
C TRP A 17 -2.39 6.96 1.99
N SER A 18 -2.39 5.77 1.36
CA SER A 18 -2.49 4.50 2.09
C SER A 18 -1.32 4.32 3.07
N LYS A 19 -0.10 4.72 2.69
CA LYS A 19 1.07 4.69 3.58
C LYS A 19 0.89 5.65 4.75
N THR A 20 0.53 6.90 4.47
CA THR A 20 0.37 7.94 5.49
C THR A 20 -0.73 7.56 6.49
N ASP A 21 -1.85 7.00 6.03
CA ASP A 21 -2.92 6.50 6.90
C ASP A 21 -2.43 5.38 7.82
N PHE A 22 -1.67 4.42 7.28
CA PHE A 22 -1.06 3.34 8.06
C PHE A 22 -0.07 3.87 9.12
N GLU A 23 0.81 4.79 8.76
CA GLU A 23 1.77 5.37 9.71
C GLU A 23 1.07 6.19 10.79
N ASN A 24 0.04 6.95 10.42
CA ASN A 24 -0.76 7.72 11.38
C ASN A 24 -1.53 6.84 12.36
N THR A 25 -2.08 5.72 11.88
CA THR A 25 -2.87 4.79 12.71
C THR A 25 -2.01 3.91 13.60
N THR A 26 -0.82 3.53 13.14
CA THR A 26 0.13 2.71 13.91
C THR A 26 1.05 3.53 14.80
N GLY A 27 1.24 4.82 14.49
CA GLY A 27 2.20 5.70 15.16
C GLY A 27 3.67 5.37 14.82
N ALA A 28 3.92 4.47 13.86
CA ALA A 28 5.25 4.05 13.46
C ALA A 28 5.51 4.41 11.99
N SER A 29 6.74 4.87 11.70
CA SER A 29 7.19 5.02 10.33
C SER A 29 7.38 3.65 9.68
N MET A 30 7.02 3.54 8.42
CA MET A 30 7.25 2.34 7.64
C MET A 30 8.73 2.23 7.26
N GLU A 31 9.35 1.13 7.65
CA GLU A 31 10.70 0.77 7.22
C GLU A 31 10.67 0.18 5.81
N ILE A 32 11.46 0.75 4.89
CA ILE A 32 11.50 0.33 3.48
C ILE A 32 12.92 -0.09 3.13
N GLU A 33 13.17 -1.40 3.13
CA GLU A 33 14.53 -1.94 2.96
C GLU A 33 15.07 -1.73 1.53
N HIS A 34 14.34 -2.17 0.49
CA HIS A 34 14.77 -2.09 -0.91
C HIS A 34 13.60 -1.92 -1.90
N ASN A 35 13.89 -1.29 -3.05
CA ASN A 35 12.94 -1.04 -4.15
C ASN A 35 11.62 -0.38 -3.68
N VAL A 36 11.72 0.89 -3.30
CA VAL A 36 10.63 1.70 -2.74
C VAL A 36 9.34 1.59 -3.55
N LYS A 37 9.40 1.73 -4.87
CA LYS A 37 8.19 1.67 -5.71
C LYS A 37 7.52 0.31 -5.64
N ASN A 38 8.28 -0.78 -5.73
CA ASN A 38 7.72 -2.12 -5.63
C ASN A 38 7.15 -2.42 -4.25
N HIS A 39 7.88 -2.04 -3.20
CA HIS A 39 7.43 -2.19 -1.82
C HIS A 39 6.10 -1.47 -1.58
N LEU A 40 6.00 -0.20 -2.01
CA LEU A 40 4.80 0.61 -1.83
C LEU A 40 3.60 0.10 -2.64
N VAL A 41 3.83 -0.42 -3.86
CA VAL A 41 2.76 -1.07 -4.64
C VAL A 41 2.26 -2.31 -3.92
N TRP A 42 3.15 -3.16 -3.41
CA TRP A 42 2.76 -4.38 -2.69
C TRP A 42 1.99 -4.06 -1.40
N PHE A 43 2.51 -3.11 -0.63
CA PHE A 43 1.84 -2.62 0.57
C PHE A 43 0.42 -2.09 0.25
N ALA A 44 0.26 -1.24 -0.77
CA ALA A 44 -1.05 -0.69 -1.12
C ALA A 44 -2.03 -1.78 -1.58
N PHE A 45 -1.53 -2.81 -2.28
CA PHE A 45 -2.31 -3.99 -2.63
C PHE A 45 -2.82 -4.73 -1.38
N GLU A 46 -1.93 -5.03 -0.42
CA GLU A 46 -2.29 -5.72 0.82
C GLU A 46 -3.30 -4.91 1.66
N GLN A 47 -3.09 -3.60 1.81
CA GLN A 47 -4.03 -2.73 2.53
C GLN A 47 -5.40 -2.69 1.87
N THR A 48 -5.45 -2.64 0.54
CA THR A 48 -6.70 -2.67 -0.21
C THR A 48 -7.40 -4.02 -0.04
N ALA A 49 -6.66 -5.13 -0.12
CA ALA A 49 -7.20 -6.46 0.11
C ALA A 49 -7.75 -6.63 1.53
N TYR A 50 -7.02 -6.12 2.54
CA TYR A 50 -7.46 -6.11 3.94
C TYR A 50 -8.75 -5.32 4.12
N LYS A 51 -8.84 -4.10 3.53
CA LYS A 51 -10.04 -3.27 3.58
C LYS A 51 -11.24 -3.99 2.96
N ILE A 52 -11.06 -4.55 1.76
CA ILE A 52 -12.12 -5.30 1.07
C ILE A 52 -12.56 -6.50 1.92
N ALA A 53 -11.63 -7.31 2.41
CA ALA A 53 -11.93 -8.48 3.22
C ALA A 53 -12.73 -8.11 4.48
N LYS A 54 -12.35 -7.02 5.16
CA LYS A 54 -13.11 -6.47 6.29
C LYS A 54 -14.51 -6.00 5.90
N GLU A 55 -14.65 -5.30 4.77
CA GLU A 55 -15.94 -4.82 4.25
C GLU A 55 -16.90 -5.95 3.91
N ILE A 56 -16.40 -7.08 3.41
CA ILE A 56 -17.21 -8.25 3.06
C ILE A 56 -17.35 -9.26 4.21
N GLY A 57 -16.80 -8.96 5.39
CA GLY A 57 -16.91 -9.80 6.59
C GLY A 57 -16.08 -11.08 6.54
N LEU A 58 -15.01 -11.12 5.76
CA LEU A 58 -14.02 -12.20 5.84
C LEU A 58 -13.17 -11.97 7.10
N GLU A 59 -13.17 -12.95 8.01
CA GLU A 59 -12.17 -13.00 9.08
C GLU A 59 -10.80 -13.30 8.47
N ILE A 60 -9.80 -12.50 8.83
CA ILE A 60 -8.42 -12.54 8.32
C ILE A 60 -7.46 -12.61 9.50
#